data_AF-A0A8S2KVU1-F1
#
_entry.id   AF-A0A8S2KVU1-F1
#
_cell.length_a   1.000
_cell.length_b   1.000
_cell.length_c   1.000
_cell.angle_alpha   90.00
_cell.angle_beta   90.00
_cell.angle_gamma   90.00
#
_symmetry.space_group_name_H-M   'P 1'
#
loop_
_entity.id
_entity.type
_entity.pdbx_description
1 polymer ?
#
loop_
_entity_poly.entity_id
_entity_poly.type
_entity_poly.pdbx_seq_one_letter_code
_entity_poly.pdbx_strand_id
1 'polypeptide(L)' 'YVRKGREGKAELILLDHGLYETISPNARESLCQLWKAILLKDDDKMKKYSLALGVKGTSFLL' A
#
# COMPACT_ATOMS: atom_id res chain seq x y z
N TYR A 1 6.64 -29.56 -4.98
CA TYR A 1 5.30 -30.16 -4.81
C TYR A 1 4.28 -29.02 -4.79
N VAL A 2 3.29 -29.01 -5.68
CA VAL A 2 2.20 -28.00 -5.69
C VAL A 2 0.98 -28.65 -5.07
N ARG A 3 0.43 -28.04 -4.00
CA ARG A 3 -0.81 -28.52 -3.40
C ARG A 3 -1.95 -28.30 -4.39
N LYS A 4 -2.63 -29.39 -4.76
CA LYS A 4 -3.83 -29.36 -5.58
C LYS A 4 -5.06 -29.31 -4.67
N GLY A 5 -6.00 -28.44 -5.04
CA GLY A 5 -7.29 -28.34 -4.39
C GLY A 5 -8.24 -29.45 -4.78
N ARG A 6 -9.46 -29.37 -4.24
CA ARG A 6 -10.54 -30.35 -4.50
C ARG A 6 -10.86 -30.52 -5.99
N GLU A 7 -10.66 -29.48 -6.79
CA GLU A 7 -10.86 -29.49 -8.25
C GLU A 7 -9.60 -29.86 -9.05
N GLY A 8 -8.51 -30.30 -8.39
CA GLY A 8 -7.24 -30.61 -9.04
C GLY A 8 -6.42 -29.39 -9.50
N LYS A 9 -6.94 -28.17 -9.29
CA LYS A 9 -6.26 -26.89 -9.57
C LYS A 9 -5.27 -26.53 -8.47
N ALA A 10 -4.27 -25.70 -8.81
CA ALA A 10 -3.34 -25.18 -7.81
C ALA A 10 -4.06 -24.28 -6.80
N GLU A 11 -3.71 -24.41 -5.52
CA GLU A 11 -4.24 -23.56 -4.45
C GLU A 11 -3.14 -22.64 -3.90
N LEU A 12 -3.51 -21.38 -3.66
CA LEU A 12 -2.68 -20.43 -2.94
C LEU A 12 -3.06 -20.48 -1.46
N ILE A 13 -2.11 -20.86 -0.60
CA ILE A 13 -2.26 -20.81 0.85
C ILE A 13 -1.41 -19.67 1.38
N LEU A 14 -2.04 -18.72 2.08
CA LEU A 14 -1.33 -17.67 2.81
C LEU A 14 -1.03 -18.19 4.21
N LEU A 15 0.22 -18.54 4.47
CA LEU A 15 0.66 -19.11 5.75
C LEU A 15 1.03 -18.02 6.77
N ASP A 16 1.71 -16.98 6.32
CA ASP A 16 2.15 -15.89 7.17
C ASP A 16 1.14 -14.75 7.18
N HIS A 17 0.38 -14.67 8.28
CA HIS A 17 -0.64 -13.65 8.51
C HIS A 17 -0.40 -12.87 9.82
N GLY A 18 0.82 -12.95 10.38
CA GLY A 18 1.13 -12.40 11.71
C GLY A 18 1.19 -10.87 11.79
N LEU A 19 1.24 -10.17 10.65
CA LEU A 19 1.44 -8.72 10.57
C LEU A 19 0.30 -8.00 9.84
N TYR A 20 -0.90 -8.59 9.84
CA TYR A 20 -2.03 -7.97 9.14
C TYR A 20 -2.60 -6.83 9.99
N GLU A 21 -2.62 -5.64 9.41
CA GLU A 21 -3.21 -4.45 10.04
C GLU A 21 -4.42 -3.98 9.23
N THR A 22 -5.45 -3.51 9.94
CA THR A 22 -6.57 -2.84 9.29
C THR A 22 -6.18 -1.40 8.96
N ILE A 23 -5.99 -1.11 7.68
CA ILE A 23 -5.74 0.24 7.21
C ILE A 23 -7.03 1.06 7.29
N SER A 24 -6.98 2.24 7.91
CA SER A 24 -8.14 3.14 8.02
C SER A 24 -8.66 3.60 6.65
N PRO A 25 -9.96 3.92 6.49
CA PRO A 25 -10.50 4.40 5.22
C PRO A 25 -9.73 5.57 4.63
N ASN A 26 -9.36 6.55 5.46
CA ASN A 26 -8.60 7.73 5.03
C ASN A 26 -7.18 7.39 4.57
N ALA A 27 -6.52 6.44 5.25
CA ALA A 27 -5.19 5.98 4.85
C ALA A 27 -5.26 5.19 3.53
N ARG A 28 -6.31 4.37 3.32
CA ARG A 28 -6.53 3.68 2.04
C ARG A 28 -6.74 4.68 0.89
N GLU A 29 -7.58 5.71 1.10
CA GLU A 29 -7.80 6.74 0.10
C GLU A 29 -6.51 7.51 -0.21
N SER A 30 -5.77 7.92 0.84
CA SER A 30 -4.50 8.64 0.68
C SER A 30 -3.48 7.80 -0.09
N LEU A 31 -3.40 6.50 0.17
CA LEU A 31 -2.54 5.58 -0.57
C LEU A 31 -2.95 5.46 -2.05
N CYS A 32 -4.24 5.32 -2.34
CA CYS A 32 -4.75 5.29 -3.72
C CYS A 32 -4.40 6.58 -4.49
N GLN A 33 -4.62 7.73 -3.86
CA GLN A 33 -4.34 9.02 -4.50
C GLN A 33 -2.84 9.28 -4.66
N LEU A 34 -2.02 8.85 -3.70
CA LEU A 34 -0.56 8.92 -3.84
C LEU A 34 -0.09 8.12 -5.05
N TRP A 35 -0.55 6.87 -5.22
CA TRP A 35 -0.21 6.06 -6.39
C TRP A 35 -0.63 6.72 -7.71
N LYS A 36 -1.84 7.29 -7.76
CA LYS A 36 -2.31 8.03 -8.93
C LYS A 36 -1.42 9.25 -9.23
N ALA A 37 -1.00 9.99 -8.20
CA ALA A 37 -0.14 11.15 -8.35
C ALA A 37 1.24 10.77 -8.90
N ILE A 38 1.84 9.66 -8.43
CA ILE A 38 3.10 9.12 -8.96
C ILE A 38 2.98 8.81 -10.46
N LEU A 39 1.92 8.10 -10.86
CA LEU A 39 1.71 7.74 -12.27
C LEU A 39 1.53 8.96 -13.18
N LEU A 40 0.94 10.04 -12.64
CA LEU A 40 0.70 11.29 -13.35
C LEU A 40 1.84 12.30 -13.21
N LYS A 41 2.91 11.99 -12.46
CA LYS A 41 4.01 12.90 -12.12
C LYS A 41 3.51 14.23 -11.51
N ASP A 42 2.53 14.14 -10.61
CA ASP A 42 1.93 15.28 -9.92
C ASP A 42 2.59 15.46 -8.54
N ASP A 43 3.69 16.24 -8.52
CA ASP A 43 4.53 16.42 -7.33
C ASP A 43 3.79 17.04 -6.14
N ASP A 44 2.87 17.97 -6.40
CA ASP A 44 2.07 18.62 -5.35
C ASP A 44 1.14 17.62 -4.67
N LYS A 45 0.46 16.77 -5.46
CA LYS A 45 -0.38 15.70 -4.91
C LYS A 45 0.46 14.62 -4.24
N MET A 46 1.63 14.28 -4.79
CA MET A 46 2.54 13.35 -4.14
C MET A 46 2.90 13.84 -2.74
N LYS A 47 3.34 15.10 -2.60
CA LYS A 47 3.65 15.71 -1.30
C LYS A 47 2.45 15.70 -0.36
N LYS A 48 1.27 16.11 -0.85
CA LYS A 48 0.03 16.13 -0.06
C LYS A 48 -0.33 14.75 0.51
N TYR A 49 -0.38 13.73 -0.35
CA TYR A 49 -0.84 12.41 0.07
C TYR A 49 0.22 11.62 0.84
N SER A 50 1.52 11.87 0.60
CA SER A 50 2.59 11.37 1.47
C SER A 50 2.49 11.94 2.89
N LEU A 51 2.25 13.25 3.03
CA LEU A 51 2.03 13.87 4.35
C LEU A 51 0.79 13.30 5.05
N ALA A 52 -0.30 13.07 4.33
CA ALA A 52 -1.52 12.46 4.86
C ALA A 52 -1.32 11.02 5.37
N LEU A 53 -0.33 10.30 4.83
CA LEU A 53 0.11 8.98 5.29
C LEU A 53 1.13 9.05 6.46
N GLY A 54 1.42 10.25 6.96
CA GLY A 54 2.35 10.44 8.08
C GLY A 54 3.82 10.51 7.67
N VAL A 55 4.13 10.53 6.36
CA VAL A 55 5.49 10.76 5.88
C VAL A 55 5.84 12.23 6.16
N LYS A 56 6.65 12.44 7.20
CA LYS A 56 7.15 13.78 7.51
C LYS A 56 8.27 14.12 6.53
N GLY A 57 8.23 15.33 5.97
CA GLY A 57 9.40 15.88 5.31
C GLY A 57 10.49 16.03 6.36
N THR A 58 11.56 15.25 6.26
CA THR A 58 12.78 15.53 7.00
C THR A 58 13.31 16.88 6.52
N SER A 59 13.12 17.94 7.30
CA SER A 59 14.08 19.03 7.31
C SER A 59 15.35 18.50 7.97
N PHE A 60 16.14 17.74 7.22
CA PHE A 60 17.57 17.72 7.43
C PHE A 60 18.12 18.71 6.39
N LEU A 61 18.58 19.86 6.88
CA LEU A 61 19.07 21.03 6.15
C LEU A 61 17.97 22.01 5.70
N LEU A 62 17.52 22.86 6.62
CA LEU A 62 17.93 24.28 6.75
C LEU A 62 17.45 24.83 8.10
#